data_AF-A0A8J8DR70-F1
#
_entry.id   AF-A0A8J8DR70-F1
#
_cell.length_a   1.000
_cell.length_b   1.000
_cell.length_c   1.000
_cell.angle_alpha   90.00
_cell.angle_beta   90.00
_cell.angle_gamma   90.00
#
_symmetry.space_group_name_H-M   'P 1'
#
loop_
_entity.id
_entity.type
_entity.pdbx_description
1 polymer ?
#
loop_
_entity_poly.entity_id
_entity_poly.type
_entity_poly.pdbx_seq_one_letter_code
_entity_poly.pdbx_strand_id
1 'polypeptide(L)'
;MKRALAFLFLLLLFVPAASARYYVVLDERLAGLYPYASEVANLHNGTVVVSNFSDFSFLEPDDYVLFVVNSSRFDRDFVYSTYRWLDRNGDGIYDPVVGFYPVEREGDFIYWTKALRSFRPGKALFVEAGRIEYGEYVGAAENASLVWVGGHGSPSGVDMVLWRFDEEHMGNPAGKAFVFESCDVGEVWKSNASLVLALLRRGSPAVVASVEMGGVSYLSSGFWASGYPLGKLVQISNAYFRKVGIHPKAVLFGDPALLPVSFPEYSVSKKPASGIYAMMFPPVNGEVYMPGGSLPVSLFRAYGHIFNPLDLWRSLVTLEGIGPIVPILGAVLLLRQKKPGRKEACWAVASSAILLLFLGILWGYPSVGASLLVLLTWAVALLLSRLNLKRGFLFLFLPPSLVVSLALLAGYATLSYWVFTLFVSLLVSLFILGLLLGMYRAFQMVSAAFR
;
A
#
# COMPACT_ATOMS: atom_id res chain seq x y z
N MET A 1 -0.48 -6.74 -51.79
CA MET A 1 0.67 -6.15 -51.06
C MET A 1 0.27 -5.37 -49.80
N LYS A 2 -0.68 -4.41 -49.82
CA LYS A 2 -1.07 -3.64 -48.61
C LYS A 2 -1.58 -4.47 -47.42
N ARG A 3 -2.31 -5.58 -47.67
CA ARG A 3 -2.78 -6.50 -46.61
C ARG A 3 -1.67 -7.37 -46.02
N ALA A 4 -0.68 -7.76 -46.84
CA ALA A 4 0.49 -8.50 -46.36
C ALA A 4 1.41 -7.62 -45.51
N LEU A 5 1.57 -6.33 -45.89
CA LEU A 5 2.31 -5.36 -45.06
C LEU A 5 1.60 -5.06 -43.74
N ALA A 6 0.27 -4.94 -43.72
CA ALA A 6 -0.48 -4.76 -42.47
C ALA A 6 -0.40 -5.98 -41.54
N PHE A 7 -0.39 -7.20 -42.10
CA PHE A 7 -0.22 -8.43 -41.33
C PHE A 7 1.22 -8.59 -40.81
N LEU A 8 2.24 -8.19 -41.60
CA LEU A 8 3.64 -8.14 -41.15
C LEU A 8 3.87 -7.08 -40.07
N PHE A 9 3.19 -5.93 -40.16
CA PHE A 9 3.26 -4.84 -39.19
C PHE A 9 2.54 -5.20 -37.87
N LEU A 10 1.43 -5.93 -37.94
CA LEU A 10 0.79 -6.55 -36.78
C LEU A 10 1.69 -7.63 -36.16
N LEU A 11 2.31 -8.49 -36.97
CA LEU A 11 3.26 -9.48 -36.45
C LEU A 11 4.48 -8.82 -35.80
N LEU A 12 4.99 -7.70 -36.32
CA LEU A 12 6.08 -6.91 -35.72
C LEU A 12 5.67 -6.19 -34.42
N LEU A 13 4.39 -5.88 -34.23
CA LEU A 13 3.85 -5.39 -32.94
C LEU A 13 3.62 -6.51 -31.91
N PHE A 14 3.70 -7.78 -32.36
CA PHE A 14 3.61 -8.99 -31.52
C PHE A 14 4.90 -9.82 -31.54
N VAL A 15 5.99 -9.33 -32.15
CA VAL A 15 7.33 -9.87 -31.87
C VAL A 15 7.62 -9.47 -30.43
N PRO A 16 7.92 -10.42 -29.52
CA PRO A 16 8.28 -10.07 -28.16
C PRO A 16 9.50 -9.14 -28.24
N ALA A 17 9.30 -7.88 -27.84
CA ALA A 17 10.37 -7.08 -27.28
C ALA A 17 11.07 -7.99 -26.24
N ALA A 18 12.38 -8.21 -26.42
CA ALA A 18 13.31 -8.96 -25.57
C ALA A 18 12.64 -9.95 -24.58
N SER A 19 12.71 -11.25 -24.88
CA SER A 19 12.25 -12.30 -23.97
C SER A 19 12.86 -12.13 -22.58
N ALA A 20 12.08 -11.64 -21.61
CA ALA A 20 12.50 -11.54 -20.21
C ALA A 20 13.16 -12.86 -19.78
N ARG A 21 14.41 -12.80 -19.34
CA ARG A 21 15.18 -13.97 -18.93
C ARG A 21 15.10 -14.12 -17.42
N TYR A 22 15.22 -15.35 -16.96
CA TYR A 22 15.32 -15.65 -15.55
C TYR A 22 16.77 -15.97 -15.20
N TYR A 23 17.31 -15.33 -14.17
CA TYR A 23 18.65 -15.58 -13.66
C TYR A 23 18.60 -16.01 -12.20
N VAL A 24 19.39 -17.03 -11.88
CA VAL A 24 19.76 -17.34 -10.48
C VAL A 24 21.19 -16.88 -10.28
N VAL A 25 21.38 -15.83 -9.49
CA VAL A 25 22.71 -15.34 -9.12
C VAL A 25 23.10 -16.00 -7.81
N LEU A 26 23.99 -16.99 -7.89
CA LEU A 26 24.43 -17.81 -6.76
C LEU A 26 25.71 -17.24 -6.18
N ASP A 27 25.72 -16.99 -4.86
CA ASP A 27 26.94 -16.63 -4.13
C ASP A 27 28.02 -17.69 -4.37
N GLU A 28 29.22 -17.26 -4.75
CA GLU A 28 30.38 -18.15 -4.95
C GLU A 28 30.69 -19.02 -3.72
N ARG A 29 30.36 -18.55 -2.52
CA ARG A 29 30.53 -19.32 -1.27
C ARG A 29 29.55 -20.48 -1.13
N LEU A 30 28.50 -20.49 -1.95
CA LEU A 30 27.46 -21.51 -2.00
C LEU A 30 27.54 -22.32 -3.30
N ALA A 31 28.70 -22.36 -3.98
CA ALA A 31 28.86 -23.06 -5.26
C ALA A 31 28.43 -24.54 -5.21
N GLY A 32 28.49 -25.20 -4.04
CA GLY A 32 27.96 -26.55 -3.84
C GLY A 32 26.46 -26.69 -4.12
N LEU A 33 25.69 -25.59 -4.04
CA LEU A 33 24.26 -25.55 -4.35
C LEU A 33 23.95 -25.39 -5.84
N TYR A 34 24.97 -25.31 -6.72
CA TYR A 34 24.78 -25.11 -8.16
C TYR A 34 23.77 -26.07 -8.81
N PRO A 35 23.75 -27.39 -8.51
CA PRO A 35 22.75 -28.29 -9.08
C PRO A 35 21.32 -27.83 -8.76
N TYR A 36 21.06 -27.41 -7.52
CA TYR A 36 19.75 -26.96 -7.06
C TYR A 36 19.38 -25.57 -7.58
N ALA A 37 20.35 -24.65 -7.65
CA ALA A 37 20.18 -23.37 -8.34
C ALA A 37 19.80 -23.57 -9.82
N SER A 38 20.43 -24.55 -10.48
CA SER A 38 20.10 -24.92 -11.86
C SER A 38 18.69 -25.50 -11.99
N GLU A 39 18.24 -26.27 -11.01
CA GLU A 39 16.84 -26.74 -10.98
C GLU A 39 15.85 -25.57 -10.95
N VAL A 40 16.10 -24.55 -10.14
CA VAL A 40 15.26 -23.34 -10.05
C VAL A 40 15.28 -22.56 -11.35
N ALA A 41 16.47 -22.32 -11.92
CA ALA A 41 16.61 -21.66 -13.22
C ALA A 41 15.84 -22.42 -14.32
N ASN A 42 15.95 -23.75 -14.37
CA ASN A 42 15.28 -24.58 -15.37
C ASN A 42 13.74 -24.52 -15.29
N LEU A 43 13.15 -24.28 -14.12
CA LEU A 43 11.69 -24.06 -14.00
C LEU A 43 11.21 -22.88 -14.83
N HIS A 44 12.08 -21.90 -15.04
CA HIS A 44 11.80 -20.64 -15.75
C HIS A 44 12.59 -20.50 -17.06
N ASN A 45 13.17 -21.59 -17.57
CA ASN A 45 14.06 -21.58 -18.74
C ASN A 45 15.20 -20.54 -18.60
N GLY A 46 15.75 -20.45 -17.39
CA GLY A 46 16.71 -19.45 -16.96
C GLY A 46 18.16 -19.92 -16.97
N THR A 47 19.05 -19.05 -16.48
CA THR A 47 20.49 -19.28 -16.39
C THR A 47 20.98 -19.10 -14.95
N VAL A 48 21.95 -19.92 -14.54
CA VAL A 48 22.66 -19.72 -13.26
C VAL A 48 23.95 -18.97 -13.50
N VAL A 49 24.21 -17.94 -12.69
CA VAL A 49 25.45 -17.17 -12.68
C VAL A 49 26.06 -17.27 -11.29
N VAL A 50 27.25 -17.87 -11.17
CA VAL A 50 28.01 -17.85 -9.91
C VAL A 50 28.71 -16.49 -9.80
N SER A 51 28.50 -15.79 -8.69
CA SER A 51 28.94 -14.40 -8.54
C SER A 51 29.40 -14.08 -7.11
N ASN A 52 30.31 -13.12 -7.01
CA ASN A 52 30.68 -12.46 -5.75
C ASN A 52 29.85 -11.19 -5.47
N PHE A 53 28.88 -10.87 -6.35
CA PHE A 53 28.01 -9.70 -6.34
C PHE A 53 28.67 -8.37 -6.74
N SER A 54 29.73 -8.40 -7.55
CA SER A 54 30.43 -7.20 -8.04
C SER A 54 29.93 -6.62 -9.37
N ASP A 55 29.29 -7.44 -10.22
CA ASP A 55 28.78 -7.02 -11.53
C ASP A 55 27.47 -7.74 -11.88
N PHE A 56 26.46 -6.96 -12.29
CA PHE A 56 25.18 -7.43 -12.84
C PHE A 56 24.85 -6.80 -14.20
N SER A 57 25.88 -6.43 -14.99
CA SER A 57 25.72 -5.72 -16.27
C SER A 57 24.98 -6.54 -17.31
N PHE A 58 25.00 -7.87 -17.15
CA PHE A 58 24.31 -8.84 -17.98
C PHE A 58 22.78 -8.87 -17.81
N LEU A 59 22.23 -8.29 -16.74
CA LEU A 59 20.78 -8.22 -16.54
C LEU A 59 20.17 -7.18 -17.47
N GLU A 60 18.93 -7.37 -17.92
CA GLU A 60 18.14 -6.38 -18.66
C GLU A 60 16.97 -5.87 -17.81
N PRO A 61 16.36 -4.72 -18.13
CA PRO A 61 15.31 -4.12 -17.31
C PRO A 61 14.09 -5.01 -17.04
N ASP A 62 13.74 -5.94 -17.92
CA ASP A 62 12.56 -6.80 -17.71
C ASP A 62 12.91 -8.22 -17.25
N ASP A 63 14.19 -8.49 -16.97
CA ASP A 63 14.63 -9.79 -16.48
C ASP A 63 14.15 -10.06 -15.05
N TYR A 64 14.06 -11.34 -14.70
CA TYR A 64 13.81 -11.82 -13.35
C TYR A 64 15.11 -12.34 -12.76
N VAL A 65 15.44 -11.94 -11.53
CA VAL A 65 16.67 -12.36 -10.86
C VAL A 65 16.41 -12.81 -9.43
N LEU A 66 16.78 -14.06 -9.15
CA LEU A 66 16.84 -14.62 -7.80
C LEU A 66 18.30 -14.58 -7.32
N PHE A 67 18.58 -13.75 -6.31
CA PHE A 67 19.87 -13.75 -5.63
C PHE A 67 19.87 -14.81 -4.52
N VAL A 68 20.66 -15.86 -4.67
CA VAL A 68 20.88 -16.89 -3.64
C VAL A 68 22.15 -16.53 -2.89
N VAL A 69 21.99 -16.04 -1.65
CA VAL A 69 23.05 -15.33 -0.91
C VAL A 69 23.36 -16.08 0.37
N ASN A 70 24.64 -16.17 0.76
CA ASN A 70 24.97 -16.69 2.08
C ASN A 70 24.39 -15.76 3.17
N SER A 71 23.65 -16.28 4.13
CA SER A 71 22.94 -15.45 5.12
C SER A 71 23.87 -14.53 5.93
N SER A 72 25.13 -14.90 6.13
CA SER A 72 26.14 -14.07 6.81
C SER A 72 26.48 -12.77 6.08
N ARG A 73 26.14 -12.66 4.78
CA ARG A 73 26.31 -11.45 3.95
C ARG A 73 25.00 -10.73 3.70
N PHE A 74 23.87 -11.30 4.12
CA PHE A 74 22.55 -10.80 3.79
C PHE A 74 22.02 -9.91 4.91
N ASP A 75 22.10 -8.61 4.68
CA ASP A 75 21.57 -7.58 5.56
C ASP A 75 20.87 -6.46 4.76
N ARG A 76 20.44 -5.42 5.47
CA ARG A 76 19.82 -4.24 4.87
C ARG A 76 20.72 -3.57 3.83
N ASP A 77 22.01 -3.49 4.10
CA ASP A 77 22.96 -2.79 3.25
C ASP A 77 23.19 -3.59 1.96
N PHE A 78 23.19 -4.92 2.01
CA PHE A 78 23.20 -5.79 0.85
C PHE A 78 21.96 -5.57 -0.04
N VAL A 79 20.75 -5.55 0.54
CA VAL A 79 19.51 -5.32 -0.23
C VAL A 79 19.55 -3.95 -0.92
N TYR A 80 19.88 -2.89 -0.19
CA TYR A 80 19.88 -1.54 -0.75
C TYR A 80 21.02 -1.24 -1.70
N SER A 81 22.20 -1.82 -1.48
CA SER A 81 23.30 -1.72 -2.46
C SER A 81 22.94 -2.44 -3.75
N THR A 82 22.30 -3.62 -3.67
CA THR A 82 21.80 -4.35 -4.84
C THR A 82 20.75 -3.52 -5.60
N TYR A 83 19.75 -2.96 -4.92
CA TYR A 83 18.76 -2.10 -5.55
C TYR A 83 19.37 -0.87 -6.22
N ARG A 84 20.32 -0.20 -5.56
CA ARG A 84 21.00 0.97 -6.12
C ARG A 84 21.83 0.62 -7.35
N TRP A 85 22.46 -0.55 -7.35
CA TRP A 85 23.25 -1.01 -8.49
C TRP A 85 22.35 -1.31 -9.70
N LEU A 86 21.16 -1.86 -9.45
CA LEU A 86 20.19 -2.25 -10.49
C LEU A 86 19.27 -1.11 -10.95
N ASP A 87 19.31 0.05 -10.32
CA ASP A 87 18.62 1.28 -10.75
C ASP A 87 19.46 2.00 -11.81
N ARG A 88 19.29 1.61 -13.09
CA ARG A 88 20.15 2.13 -14.17
C ARG A 88 19.73 3.50 -14.65
N ASN A 89 18.47 3.85 -14.44
CA ASN A 89 17.89 5.11 -14.91
C ASN A 89 17.94 6.22 -13.83
N GLY A 90 18.24 5.86 -12.57
CA GLY A 90 18.39 6.77 -11.43
C GLY A 90 17.07 7.25 -10.84
N ASP A 91 15.94 6.59 -11.11
CA ASP A 91 14.61 6.95 -10.61
C ASP A 91 14.35 6.45 -9.18
N GLY A 92 15.28 5.67 -8.62
CA GLY A 92 15.21 5.09 -7.29
C GLY A 92 14.53 3.72 -7.24
N ILE A 93 14.23 3.12 -8.39
CA ILE A 93 13.68 1.77 -8.52
C ILE A 93 14.61 0.93 -9.39
N TYR A 94 14.95 -0.25 -8.89
CA TYR A 94 15.70 -1.24 -9.65
C TYR A 94 14.91 -1.67 -10.90
N ASP A 95 15.59 -1.85 -12.02
CA ASP A 95 14.93 -2.20 -13.29
C ASP A 95 14.50 -3.68 -13.35
N PRO A 96 15.38 -4.69 -13.21
CA PRO A 96 14.98 -6.11 -13.24
C PRO A 96 14.12 -6.50 -12.04
N VAL A 97 13.26 -7.51 -12.18
CA VAL A 97 12.43 -8.01 -11.09
C VAL A 97 13.26 -8.86 -10.12
N VAL A 98 13.42 -8.39 -8.87
CA VAL A 98 14.33 -8.98 -7.89
C VAL A 98 13.63 -9.85 -6.84
N GLY A 99 14.21 -10.99 -6.52
CA GLY A 99 13.95 -11.79 -5.31
C GLY A 99 15.25 -12.22 -4.63
N PHE A 100 15.21 -12.47 -3.33
CA PHE A 100 16.37 -12.89 -2.54
C PHE A 100 16.11 -14.21 -1.81
N TYR A 101 17.09 -15.10 -1.76
CA TYR A 101 17.06 -16.28 -0.91
C TYR A 101 18.32 -16.30 -0.02
N PRO A 102 18.24 -15.80 1.23
CA PRO A 102 19.31 -15.96 2.21
C PRO A 102 19.41 -17.41 2.67
N VAL A 103 20.56 -18.05 2.44
CA VAL A 103 20.84 -19.44 2.81
C VAL A 103 21.55 -19.47 4.16
N GLU A 104 20.84 -19.94 5.20
CA GLU A 104 21.45 -20.27 6.50
C GLU A 104 22.02 -21.70 6.52
N ARG A 105 21.28 -22.63 5.92
CA ARG A 105 21.64 -24.05 5.83
C ARG A 105 21.35 -24.55 4.43
N GLU A 106 22.33 -25.22 3.83
CA GLU A 106 22.21 -25.78 2.47
C GLU A 106 20.99 -26.70 2.33
N GLY A 107 20.71 -27.52 3.35
CA GLY A 107 19.55 -28.41 3.38
C GLY A 107 18.20 -27.70 3.26
N ASP A 108 18.08 -26.48 3.77
CA ASP A 108 16.85 -25.70 3.68
C ASP A 108 16.59 -25.21 2.26
N PHE A 109 17.64 -24.76 1.55
CA PHE A 109 17.54 -24.40 0.13
C PHE A 109 17.16 -25.62 -0.72
N ILE A 110 17.80 -26.77 -0.48
CA ILE A 110 17.49 -28.02 -1.20
C ILE A 110 16.04 -28.46 -0.97
N TYR A 111 15.53 -28.32 0.26
CA TYR A 111 14.14 -28.61 0.55
C TYR A 111 13.21 -27.62 -0.16
N TRP A 112 13.54 -26.33 -0.13
CA TRP A 112 12.80 -25.28 -0.79
C TRP A 112 12.71 -25.46 -2.31
N THR A 113 13.78 -25.86 -3.01
CA THR A 113 13.74 -26.11 -4.46
C THR A 113 12.77 -27.24 -4.81
N LYS A 114 12.70 -28.29 -3.98
CA LYS A 114 11.73 -29.39 -4.14
C LYS A 114 10.30 -28.92 -3.90
N ALA A 115 10.07 -28.07 -2.90
CA ALA A 115 8.76 -27.49 -2.62
C ALA A 115 8.27 -26.60 -3.78
N LEU A 116 9.16 -25.82 -4.38
CA LEU A 116 8.85 -24.93 -5.50
C LEU A 116 8.30 -25.69 -6.73
N ARG A 117 8.84 -26.88 -7.05
CA ARG A 117 8.35 -27.75 -8.15
C ARG A 117 6.88 -28.17 -8.00
N SER A 118 6.47 -28.34 -6.76
CA SER A 118 5.13 -28.79 -6.40
C SER A 118 4.15 -27.64 -6.25
N PHE A 119 4.61 -26.38 -6.37
CA PHE A 119 3.74 -25.22 -6.26
C PHE A 119 2.66 -25.23 -7.34
N ARG A 120 1.42 -24.93 -6.93
CA ARG A 120 0.28 -24.79 -7.85
C ARG A 120 -0.43 -23.47 -7.53
N PRO A 121 -0.62 -22.58 -8.50
CA PRO A 121 -1.40 -21.37 -8.31
C PRO A 121 -2.85 -21.71 -7.94
N GLY A 122 -3.42 -20.93 -7.04
CA GLY A 122 -4.72 -21.18 -6.41
C GLY A 122 -5.42 -19.87 -6.03
N LYS A 123 -6.09 -19.86 -4.88
CA LYS A 123 -6.82 -18.68 -4.38
C LYS A 123 -5.97 -17.87 -3.40
N ALA A 124 -6.33 -16.60 -3.25
CA ALA A 124 -5.80 -15.73 -2.21
C ALA A 124 -6.65 -15.81 -0.94
N LEU A 125 -5.99 -15.77 0.22
CA LEU A 125 -6.60 -15.59 1.52
C LEU A 125 -6.11 -14.27 2.12
N PHE A 126 -7.04 -13.44 2.59
CA PHE A 126 -6.73 -12.17 3.24
C PHE A 126 -7.05 -12.27 4.73
N VAL A 127 -6.01 -12.13 5.55
CA VAL A 127 -6.05 -12.31 7.01
C VAL A 127 -5.75 -10.95 7.64
N GLU A 128 -6.71 -10.37 8.36
CA GLU A 128 -6.53 -9.10 9.06
C GLU A 128 -6.62 -9.31 10.58
N ALA A 129 -5.75 -8.64 11.33
CA ALA A 129 -5.75 -8.64 12.79
C ALA A 129 -7.14 -8.32 13.37
N GLY A 130 -7.57 -9.12 14.35
CA GLY A 130 -8.88 -9.00 14.99
C GLY A 130 -10.08 -9.46 14.16
N ARG A 131 -9.89 -10.03 12.96
CA ARG A 131 -11.01 -10.51 12.11
C ARG A 131 -11.12 -12.02 11.96
N ILE A 132 -10.12 -12.78 12.38
CA ILE A 132 -10.05 -14.23 12.17
C ILE A 132 -9.32 -14.90 13.34
N GLU A 133 -9.88 -15.99 13.83
CA GLU A 133 -9.26 -16.80 14.88
C GLU A 133 -8.26 -17.80 14.28
N TYR A 134 -7.33 -18.31 15.09
CA TYR A 134 -6.28 -19.22 14.62
C TYR A 134 -6.85 -20.49 13.94
N GLY A 135 -7.87 -21.11 14.53
CA GLY A 135 -8.49 -22.33 13.97
C GLY A 135 -9.15 -22.08 12.60
N GLU A 136 -9.80 -20.93 12.43
CA GLU A 136 -10.40 -20.51 11.17
C GLU A 136 -9.33 -20.23 10.10
N TYR A 137 -8.24 -19.58 10.49
CA TYR A 137 -7.09 -19.35 9.63
C TYR A 137 -6.53 -20.67 9.09
N VAL A 138 -6.27 -21.66 9.96
CA VAL A 138 -5.68 -22.94 9.53
C VAL A 138 -6.54 -23.61 8.46
N GLY A 139 -7.86 -23.72 8.69
CA GLY A 139 -8.78 -24.33 7.71
C GLY A 139 -8.89 -23.53 6.41
N ALA A 140 -8.93 -22.19 6.50
CA ALA A 140 -9.00 -21.33 5.31
C ALA A 140 -7.70 -21.39 4.48
N ALA A 141 -6.56 -21.51 5.15
CA ALA A 141 -5.25 -21.52 4.50
C ALA A 141 -5.01 -22.79 3.68
N GLU A 142 -5.62 -23.94 3.99
CA GLU A 142 -5.42 -25.21 3.27
C GLU A 142 -5.63 -25.08 1.75
N ASN A 143 -6.60 -24.27 1.34
CA ASN A 143 -6.98 -24.09 -0.06
C ASN A 143 -6.38 -22.81 -0.69
N ALA A 144 -5.54 -22.09 0.04
CA ALA A 144 -4.90 -20.86 -0.41
C ALA A 144 -3.47 -21.13 -0.89
N SER A 145 -3.09 -20.51 -2.00
CA SER A 145 -1.72 -20.48 -2.52
C SER A 145 -1.04 -19.13 -2.30
N LEU A 146 -1.83 -18.10 -1.97
CA LEU A 146 -1.39 -16.79 -1.50
C LEU A 146 -2.08 -16.49 -0.17
N VAL A 147 -1.31 -16.14 0.86
CA VAL A 147 -1.83 -15.67 2.14
C VAL A 147 -1.30 -14.27 2.39
N TRP A 148 -2.19 -13.29 2.38
CA TRP A 148 -1.89 -11.92 2.77
C TRP A 148 -2.27 -11.73 4.23
N VAL A 149 -1.36 -11.19 5.03
CA VAL A 149 -1.51 -11.02 6.48
C VAL A 149 -1.28 -9.55 6.83
N GLY A 150 -2.26 -8.91 7.44
CA GLY A 150 -2.19 -7.54 7.94
C GLY A 150 -2.29 -7.48 9.46
N GLY A 151 -1.31 -6.84 10.10
CA GLY A 151 -1.21 -6.74 11.56
C GLY A 151 0.08 -6.06 12.02
N HIS A 152 0.31 -6.00 13.34
CA HIS A 152 1.54 -5.41 13.89
C HIS A 152 2.70 -6.41 13.80
N GLY A 153 3.70 -6.07 12.98
CA GLY A 153 4.83 -6.96 12.68
C GLY A 153 6.04 -6.76 13.55
N SER A 154 6.85 -7.81 13.59
CA SER A 154 8.22 -7.86 14.09
C SER A 154 8.95 -9.00 13.36
N PRO A 155 10.29 -9.08 13.39
CA PRO A 155 11.02 -10.14 12.72
C PRO A 155 10.58 -11.57 13.11
N SER A 156 10.05 -11.75 14.33
CA SER A 156 9.61 -13.05 14.86
C SER A 156 8.13 -13.37 14.66
N GLY A 157 7.35 -12.46 14.09
CA GLY A 157 5.92 -12.70 13.86
C GLY A 157 5.06 -11.47 13.79
N VAL A 158 3.79 -11.69 13.48
CA VAL A 158 2.74 -10.67 13.38
C VAL A 158 1.71 -10.87 14.48
N ASP A 159 1.47 -9.83 15.25
CA ASP A 159 0.39 -9.79 16.23
C ASP A 159 -0.97 -9.62 15.54
N MET A 160 -1.85 -10.61 15.73
CA MET A 160 -3.19 -10.70 15.16
C MET A 160 -4.27 -10.33 16.19
N VAL A 161 -3.90 -9.70 17.30
CA VAL A 161 -4.72 -9.31 18.47
C VAL A 161 -5.16 -10.50 19.32
N LEU A 162 -5.80 -11.50 18.73
CA LEU A 162 -6.33 -12.67 19.44
C LEU A 162 -5.33 -13.84 19.49
N TRP A 163 -4.35 -13.81 18.60
CA TRP A 163 -3.30 -14.81 18.45
C TRP A 163 -2.10 -14.16 17.75
N ARG A 164 -1.02 -14.91 17.55
CA ARG A 164 0.17 -14.42 16.86
C ARG A 164 0.48 -15.31 15.67
N PHE A 165 0.72 -14.71 14.51
CA PHE A 165 1.28 -15.42 13.37
C PHE A 165 2.80 -15.50 13.55
N ASP A 166 3.29 -16.65 14.00
CA ASP A 166 4.70 -16.90 14.30
C ASP A 166 5.13 -18.31 13.87
N GLU A 167 6.28 -18.78 14.36
CA GLU A 167 6.81 -20.09 14.00
C GLU A 167 5.89 -21.26 14.36
N GLU A 168 5.17 -21.13 15.46
CA GLU A 168 4.30 -22.18 16.02
C GLU A 168 2.91 -22.14 15.38
N HIS A 169 2.48 -20.97 14.91
CA HIS A 169 1.11 -20.71 14.43
C HIS A 169 1.02 -20.34 12.94
N MET A 170 2.04 -20.62 12.13
CA MET A 170 2.04 -20.35 10.67
C MET A 170 1.26 -21.39 9.82
N GLY A 171 0.68 -22.42 10.44
CA GLY A 171 0.05 -23.53 9.72
C GLY A 171 1.04 -24.34 8.87
N ASN A 172 0.60 -24.84 7.70
CA ASN A 172 1.46 -25.52 6.71
C ASN A 172 1.88 -24.56 5.58
N PRO A 173 3.15 -24.07 5.57
CA PRO A 173 3.62 -23.10 4.58
C PRO A 173 3.88 -23.69 3.20
N ALA A 174 4.04 -25.01 3.10
CA ALA A 174 4.38 -25.65 1.84
C ALA A 174 3.32 -25.35 0.77
N GLY A 175 3.79 -24.88 -0.39
CA GLY A 175 2.93 -24.51 -1.51
C GLY A 175 2.18 -23.19 -1.34
N LYS A 176 2.54 -22.33 -0.37
CA LYS A 176 1.87 -21.06 -0.10
C LYS A 176 2.83 -19.89 -0.08
N ALA A 177 2.58 -18.90 -0.91
CA ALA A 177 3.26 -17.62 -0.82
C ALA A 177 2.63 -16.76 0.28
N PHE A 178 3.45 -15.97 0.97
CA PHE A 178 2.99 -15.07 2.03
C PHE A 178 3.29 -13.62 1.68
N VAL A 179 2.39 -12.71 2.05
CA VAL A 179 2.60 -11.27 1.96
C VAL A 179 2.25 -10.65 3.30
N PHE A 180 3.21 -10.01 3.95
CA PHE A 180 3.03 -9.40 5.27
C PHE A 180 2.89 -7.88 5.15
N GLU A 181 1.66 -7.38 5.27
CA GLU A 181 1.38 -5.96 5.46
C GLU A 181 1.60 -5.57 6.92
N SER A 182 2.87 -5.67 7.33
CA SER A 182 3.30 -5.57 8.72
C SER A 182 4.74 -5.02 8.81
N CYS A 183 5.03 -4.25 9.86
CA CYS A 183 6.35 -3.66 10.09
C CYS A 183 7.43 -4.72 10.27
N ASP A 184 8.63 -4.47 9.75
CA ASP A 184 9.90 -5.13 10.14
C ASP A 184 9.99 -6.67 10.03
N VAL A 185 8.95 -7.35 9.53
CA VAL A 185 8.93 -8.81 9.36
C VAL A 185 10.09 -9.29 8.47
N GLY A 186 10.50 -8.45 7.51
CA GLY A 186 11.58 -8.72 6.56
C GLY A 186 12.98 -8.48 7.12
N GLU A 187 13.15 -7.94 8.34
CA GLU A 187 14.47 -7.74 8.94
C GLU A 187 15.06 -9.07 9.46
N VAL A 188 15.25 -10.04 8.55
CA VAL A 188 15.67 -11.42 8.85
C VAL A 188 17.02 -11.49 9.56
N TRP A 189 17.86 -10.46 9.40
CA TRP A 189 19.17 -10.31 10.05
C TRP A 189 19.10 -9.84 11.51
N LYS A 190 17.94 -9.42 12.02
CA LYS A 190 17.80 -8.94 13.42
C LYS A 190 17.31 -10.01 14.41
N SER A 191 16.93 -11.20 13.94
CA SER A 191 16.36 -12.23 14.80
C SER A 191 16.79 -13.62 14.35
N ASN A 192 17.28 -14.42 15.29
CA ASN A 192 17.53 -15.86 15.10
C ASN A 192 16.22 -16.66 14.93
N ALA A 193 15.07 -16.07 15.25
CA ALA A 193 13.74 -16.64 15.07
C ALA A 193 12.99 -15.86 13.98
N SER A 194 13.59 -15.70 12.80
CA SER A 194 12.97 -14.98 11.69
C SER A 194 11.76 -15.76 11.13
N LEU A 195 10.58 -15.13 11.14
CA LEU A 195 9.36 -15.71 10.56
C LEU A 195 9.54 -16.01 9.06
N VAL A 196 10.16 -15.08 8.32
CA VAL A 196 10.40 -15.22 6.88
C VAL A 196 11.26 -16.46 6.59
N LEU A 197 12.39 -16.60 7.28
CA LEU A 197 13.27 -17.76 7.09
C LEU A 197 12.56 -19.06 7.52
N ALA A 198 11.76 -19.00 8.59
CA ALA A 198 10.99 -20.13 9.07
C ALA A 198 9.92 -20.60 8.07
N LEU A 199 9.31 -19.70 7.31
CA LEU A 199 8.37 -20.01 6.22
C LEU A 199 9.10 -20.62 5.02
N LEU A 200 10.23 -20.04 4.60
CA LEU A 200 11.02 -20.54 3.46
C LEU A 200 11.54 -21.96 3.71
N ARG A 201 12.15 -22.22 4.87
CA ARG A 201 12.66 -23.55 5.23
C ARG A 201 11.55 -24.61 5.34
N ARG A 202 10.31 -24.18 5.59
CA ARG A 202 9.11 -25.04 5.61
C ARG A 202 8.40 -25.09 4.25
N GLY A 203 9.06 -24.64 3.19
CA GLY A 203 8.64 -24.88 1.80
C GLY A 203 7.71 -23.81 1.23
N SER A 204 7.60 -22.63 1.85
CA SER A 204 6.95 -21.49 1.21
C SER A 204 7.79 -21.05 -0.01
N PRO A 205 7.23 -20.98 -1.23
CA PRO A 205 7.96 -20.58 -2.43
C PRO A 205 8.36 -19.10 -2.43
N ALA A 206 7.64 -18.25 -1.71
CA ALA A 206 7.87 -16.83 -1.67
C ALA A 206 7.25 -16.18 -0.44
N VAL A 207 7.95 -15.21 0.14
CA VAL A 207 7.48 -14.36 1.23
C VAL A 207 7.80 -12.92 0.90
N VAL A 208 6.80 -12.04 0.89
CA VAL A 208 6.98 -10.60 0.77
C VAL A 208 6.85 -9.97 2.14
N ALA A 209 7.86 -9.22 2.56
CA ALA A 209 7.86 -8.58 3.87
C ALA A 209 8.57 -7.22 3.82
N SER A 210 8.20 -6.32 4.74
CA SER A 210 8.85 -5.02 4.89
C SER A 210 10.12 -5.13 5.73
N VAL A 211 11.20 -4.50 5.29
CA VAL A 211 12.46 -4.39 6.04
C VAL A 211 12.56 -3.11 6.87
N GLU A 212 11.47 -2.35 6.96
CA GLU A 212 11.33 -1.12 7.74
C GLU A 212 9.92 -1.00 8.32
N MET A 213 9.70 0.07 9.11
CA MET A 213 8.39 0.41 9.65
C MET A 213 7.33 0.58 8.54
N GLY A 214 6.12 0.15 8.83
CA GLY A 214 5.00 0.08 7.89
C GLY A 214 5.03 -1.19 7.04
N GLY A 215 3.90 -1.53 6.42
CA GLY A 215 3.78 -2.73 5.61
C GLY A 215 4.37 -2.61 4.21
N VAL A 216 3.99 -3.54 3.33
CA VAL A 216 4.62 -3.76 2.02
C VAL A 216 3.91 -3.05 0.88
N SER A 217 2.79 -2.36 1.11
CA SER A 217 2.05 -1.66 0.05
C SER A 217 1.18 -0.50 0.53
N TYR A 218 1.05 0.52 -0.33
CA TYR A 218 -0.05 1.50 -0.23
C TYR A 218 -1.32 1.07 -0.97
N LEU A 219 -1.20 0.07 -1.82
CA LEU A 219 -2.31 -0.46 -2.60
C LEU A 219 -3.09 -1.46 -1.74
N SER A 220 -4.40 -1.52 -1.96
CA SER A 220 -5.30 -2.46 -1.27
C SER A 220 -4.79 -3.90 -1.34
N SER A 221 -5.07 -4.72 -0.32
CA SER A 221 -4.67 -6.13 -0.25
C SER A 221 -4.94 -6.93 -1.53
N GLY A 222 -6.08 -6.70 -2.19
CA GLY A 222 -6.43 -7.32 -3.47
C GLY A 222 -5.41 -7.13 -4.60
N PHE A 223 -4.58 -6.09 -4.56
CA PHE A 223 -3.47 -5.87 -5.51
C PHE A 223 -2.55 -7.10 -5.63
N TRP A 224 -2.32 -7.78 -4.52
CA TRP A 224 -1.49 -8.99 -4.46
C TRP A 224 -2.11 -10.20 -5.17
N ALA A 225 -3.41 -10.16 -5.44
CA ALA A 225 -4.16 -11.16 -6.19
C ALA A 225 -4.49 -10.71 -7.64
N SER A 226 -3.69 -9.82 -8.21
CA SER A 226 -3.93 -9.26 -9.56
C SER A 226 -3.41 -10.11 -10.73
N GLY A 227 -2.79 -11.27 -10.45
CA GLY A 227 -2.28 -12.18 -11.48
C GLY A 227 -0.94 -11.78 -12.10
N TYR A 228 -0.24 -10.81 -11.51
CA TYR A 228 1.16 -10.52 -11.84
C TYR A 228 2.11 -11.35 -10.95
N PRO A 229 3.35 -11.64 -11.42
CA PRO A 229 4.36 -12.26 -10.58
C PRO A 229 4.65 -11.43 -9.33
N LEU A 230 4.90 -12.09 -8.19
CA LEU A 230 5.12 -11.41 -6.91
C LEU A 230 6.25 -10.40 -6.97
N GLY A 231 7.36 -10.72 -7.64
CA GLY A 231 8.46 -9.78 -7.79
C GLY A 231 8.03 -8.50 -8.52
N LYS A 232 7.18 -8.61 -9.55
CA LYS A 232 6.69 -7.43 -10.27
C LYS A 232 5.77 -6.58 -9.39
N LEU A 233 4.95 -7.22 -8.56
CA LEU A 233 4.10 -6.54 -7.59
C LEU A 233 4.91 -5.81 -6.52
N VAL A 234 6.01 -6.42 -6.04
CA VAL A 234 6.95 -5.78 -5.11
C VAL A 234 7.64 -4.58 -5.76
N GLN A 235 8.11 -4.72 -7.00
CA GLN A 235 8.71 -3.60 -7.76
C GLN A 235 7.74 -2.44 -7.91
N ILE A 236 6.49 -2.71 -8.32
CA ILE A 236 5.43 -1.69 -8.43
C ILE A 236 5.19 -1.04 -7.08
N SER A 237 5.05 -1.82 -6.00
CA SER A 237 4.82 -1.28 -4.65
C SER A 237 5.95 -0.35 -4.19
N ASN A 238 7.19 -0.77 -4.42
CA ASN A 238 8.36 0.06 -4.16
C ASN A 238 8.35 1.36 -4.98
N ALA A 239 7.92 1.32 -6.23
CA ALA A 239 7.76 2.52 -7.05
C ALA A 239 6.72 3.49 -6.46
N TYR A 240 5.63 2.97 -5.87
CA TYR A 240 4.67 3.78 -5.13
C TYR A 240 5.27 4.38 -3.86
N PHE A 241 6.10 3.65 -3.10
CA PHE A 241 6.86 4.22 -1.97
C PHE A 241 7.76 5.37 -2.43
N ARG A 242 8.55 5.16 -3.50
CA ARG A 242 9.42 6.20 -4.07
C ARG A 242 8.65 7.43 -4.51
N LYS A 243 7.49 7.25 -5.14
CA LYS A 243 6.63 8.37 -5.60
C LYS A 243 6.25 9.33 -4.47
N VAL A 244 6.10 8.82 -3.25
CA VAL A 244 5.77 9.61 -2.05
C VAL A 244 6.99 9.94 -1.18
N GLY A 245 8.21 9.69 -1.68
CA GLY A 245 9.46 10.06 -1.01
C GLY A 245 10.00 9.03 -0.01
N ILE A 246 9.47 7.81 0.00
CA ILE A 246 9.91 6.72 0.89
C ILE A 246 10.83 5.79 0.12
N HIS A 247 11.88 5.27 0.76
CA HIS A 247 12.78 4.31 0.14
C HIS A 247 12.05 2.97 -0.15
N PRO A 248 12.50 2.19 -1.15
CA PRO A 248 11.96 0.85 -1.38
C PRO A 248 12.13 0.05 -0.09
N LYS A 249 11.06 -0.57 0.42
CA LYS A 249 11.10 -1.31 1.69
C LYS A 249 10.41 -2.66 1.63
N ALA A 250 9.60 -2.91 0.59
CA ALA A 250 9.07 -4.24 0.33
C ALA A 250 10.18 -5.09 -0.28
N VAL A 251 10.47 -6.23 0.33
CA VAL A 251 11.47 -7.18 -0.13
C VAL A 251 10.78 -8.51 -0.39
N LEU A 252 11.07 -9.09 -1.56
CA LEU A 252 10.66 -10.44 -1.88
C LEU A 252 11.77 -11.41 -1.48
N PHE A 253 11.39 -12.38 -0.65
CA PHE A 253 12.19 -13.52 -0.30
C PHE A 253 11.67 -14.75 -1.05
N GLY A 254 12.51 -15.41 -1.85
CA GLY A 254 12.10 -16.52 -2.73
C GLY A 254 11.85 -16.08 -4.18
N ASP A 255 11.06 -16.86 -4.91
CA ASP A 255 11.02 -16.81 -6.38
C ASP A 255 10.33 -15.53 -6.94
N PRO A 256 11.06 -14.64 -7.65
CA PRO A 256 10.49 -13.42 -8.26
C PRO A 256 9.49 -13.65 -9.38
N ALA A 257 9.57 -14.79 -10.07
CA ALA A 257 8.66 -15.13 -11.16
C ALA A 257 7.40 -15.85 -10.67
N LEU A 258 7.25 -16.07 -9.35
CA LEU A 258 6.14 -16.80 -8.80
C LEU A 258 4.80 -16.09 -9.09
N LEU A 259 3.89 -16.82 -9.74
CA LEU A 259 2.50 -16.42 -9.97
C LEU A 259 1.60 -17.16 -9.00
N PRO A 260 1.18 -16.54 -7.88
CA PRO A 260 0.57 -17.31 -6.81
C PRO A 260 -0.93 -17.56 -7.02
N VAL A 261 -1.60 -16.77 -7.85
CA VAL A 261 -3.05 -16.88 -8.10
C VAL A 261 -3.34 -17.31 -9.53
N SER A 262 -4.31 -18.22 -9.71
CA SER A 262 -4.71 -18.72 -11.03
C SER A 262 -5.78 -17.85 -11.71
N PHE A 263 -6.64 -17.21 -10.92
CA PHE A 263 -7.70 -16.32 -11.40
C PHE A 263 -7.55 -14.95 -10.73
N PRO A 264 -7.23 -13.89 -11.49
CA PRO A 264 -7.09 -12.55 -10.92
C PRO A 264 -8.41 -12.06 -10.31
N GLU A 265 -8.39 -11.71 -9.02
CA GLU A 265 -9.54 -11.13 -8.31
C GLU A 265 -9.49 -9.59 -8.35
N TYR A 266 -8.37 -9.03 -8.83
CA TYR A 266 -8.11 -7.60 -8.87
C TYR A 266 -7.55 -7.18 -10.23
N SER A 267 -8.10 -6.11 -10.81
CA SER A 267 -7.60 -5.59 -12.08
C SER A 267 -6.50 -4.56 -11.86
N VAL A 268 -5.43 -4.66 -12.64
CA VAL A 268 -4.37 -3.65 -12.75
C VAL A 268 -4.31 -3.20 -14.20
N SER A 269 -4.45 -1.89 -14.43
CA SER A 269 -4.36 -1.30 -15.76
C SER A 269 -2.92 -0.88 -16.05
N LYS A 270 -2.40 -1.35 -17.18
CA LYS A 270 -1.09 -0.97 -17.71
C LYS A 270 -1.26 0.16 -18.74
N LYS A 271 -0.48 1.23 -18.61
CA LYS A 271 -0.47 2.37 -19.53
C LYS A 271 0.96 2.82 -19.80
N PRO A 272 1.28 3.33 -21.00
CA PRO A 272 2.59 3.90 -21.27
C PRO A 272 2.93 5.01 -20.26
N ALA A 273 4.17 5.06 -19.80
CA ALA A 273 4.68 6.09 -18.91
C ALA A 273 4.87 7.44 -19.63
N SER A 274 3.78 8.02 -20.11
CA SER A 274 3.78 9.31 -20.80
C SER A 274 2.58 10.17 -20.38
N GLY A 275 2.73 11.48 -20.56
CA GLY A 275 1.66 12.45 -20.29
C GLY A 275 1.19 12.45 -18.84
N ILE A 276 -0.13 12.57 -18.64
CA ILE A 276 -0.73 12.79 -17.32
C ILE A 276 -0.54 11.58 -16.38
N TYR A 277 -0.48 10.34 -16.92
CA TYR A 277 -0.37 9.13 -16.10
C TYR A 277 0.98 9.04 -15.38
N ALA A 278 2.08 9.38 -16.04
CA ALA A 278 3.42 9.42 -15.41
C ALA A 278 3.53 10.51 -14.33
N MET A 279 2.73 11.58 -14.41
CA MET A 279 2.64 12.57 -13.35
C MET A 279 1.92 12.02 -12.12
N MET A 280 0.84 11.25 -12.32
CA MET A 280 -0.03 10.77 -11.25
C MET A 280 0.44 9.47 -10.60
N PHE A 281 1.10 8.59 -11.33
CA PHE A 281 1.53 7.28 -10.86
C PHE A 281 3.02 7.08 -11.15
N PRO A 282 3.73 6.22 -10.41
CA PRO A 282 5.13 5.95 -10.68
C PRO A 282 5.33 5.16 -11.98
N PRO A 283 6.32 5.52 -12.82
CA PRO A 283 6.75 4.67 -13.91
C PRO A 283 7.54 3.46 -13.37
N VAL A 284 7.44 2.34 -14.08
CA VAL A 284 8.23 1.12 -13.89
C VAL A 284 8.50 0.54 -15.27
N ASN A 285 9.76 0.48 -15.69
CA ASN A 285 10.19 -0.03 -17.01
C ASN A 285 9.40 0.58 -18.19
N GLY A 286 9.25 1.91 -18.21
CA GLY A 286 8.54 2.63 -19.28
C GLY A 286 7.00 2.55 -19.23
N GLU A 287 6.44 1.93 -18.19
CA GLU A 287 5.01 1.69 -18.05
C GLU A 287 4.51 2.16 -16.69
N VAL A 288 3.20 2.40 -16.59
CA VAL A 288 2.51 2.81 -15.37
C VAL A 288 1.48 1.74 -15.03
N TYR A 289 1.52 1.28 -13.78
CA TYR A 289 0.65 0.23 -13.25
C TYR A 289 -0.35 0.85 -12.28
N MET A 290 -1.60 0.96 -12.72
CA MET A 290 -2.67 1.60 -11.95
C MET A 290 -3.60 0.54 -11.36
N PRO A 291 -4.11 0.73 -10.13
CA PRO A 291 -5.28 0.02 -9.66
C PRO A 291 -6.42 0.13 -10.68
N GLY A 292 -7.15 -0.95 -10.92
CA GLY A 292 -8.25 -0.96 -11.89
C GLY A 292 -9.36 0.03 -11.53
N GLY A 293 -10.13 0.43 -12.55
CA GLY A 293 -11.19 1.42 -12.45
C GLY A 293 -11.01 2.62 -13.38
N SER A 294 -11.89 3.61 -13.26
CA SER A 294 -11.68 4.92 -13.89
C SER A 294 -10.53 5.66 -13.21
N LEU A 295 -9.92 6.64 -13.89
CA LEU A 295 -8.77 7.38 -13.34
C LEU A 295 -9.00 7.93 -11.91
N PRO A 296 -10.16 8.55 -11.57
CA PRO A 296 -10.43 8.97 -10.19
C PRO A 296 -10.47 7.81 -9.19
N VAL A 297 -11.01 6.67 -9.59
CA VAL A 297 -11.06 5.46 -8.75
C VAL A 297 -9.66 4.89 -8.54
N SER A 298 -8.83 4.87 -9.60
CA SER A 298 -7.43 4.43 -9.50
C SER A 298 -6.61 5.32 -8.58
N LEU A 299 -6.80 6.65 -8.65
CA LEU A 299 -6.16 7.61 -7.75
C LEU A 299 -6.59 7.39 -6.30
N PHE A 300 -7.89 7.21 -6.06
CA PHE A 300 -8.41 6.92 -4.72
C PHE A 300 -7.90 5.57 -4.19
N ARG A 301 -7.81 4.54 -5.02
CA ARG A 301 -7.27 3.23 -4.60
C ARG A 301 -5.76 3.27 -4.33
N ALA A 302 -5.02 4.06 -5.10
CA ALA A 302 -3.56 4.18 -4.96
C ALA A 302 -3.15 5.03 -3.76
N TYR A 303 -3.87 6.14 -3.56
CA TYR A 303 -3.47 7.18 -2.61
C TYR A 303 -4.49 7.45 -1.53
N GLY A 304 -5.69 6.86 -1.60
CA GLY A 304 -6.76 7.10 -0.63
C GLY A 304 -6.47 6.53 0.75
N HIS A 305 -5.48 5.65 0.94
CA HIS A 305 -5.00 5.27 2.27
C HIS A 305 -3.96 6.26 2.83
N ILE A 306 -3.15 6.88 1.96
CA ILE A 306 -2.20 7.94 2.32
C ILE A 306 -2.95 9.25 2.62
N PHE A 307 -4.01 9.50 1.86
CA PHE A 307 -4.91 10.65 1.99
C PHE A 307 -6.29 10.20 2.39
N ASN A 308 -6.44 9.23 3.32
CA ASN A 308 -7.76 8.85 3.77
C ASN A 308 -8.41 10.09 4.37
N PRO A 309 -9.41 10.69 3.71
CA PRO A 309 -10.01 11.90 4.21
C PRO A 309 -10.62 11.63 5.57
N LEU A 310 -11.03 10.39 5.87
CA LEU A 310 -11.51 9.96 7.18
C LEU A 310 -10.41 9.80 8.23
N ASP A 311 -9.17 9.47 7.87
CA ASP A 311 -8.04 9.41 8.83
C ASP A 311 -7.41 10.77 9.06
N LEU A 312 -7.29 11.59 8.02
CA LEU A 312 -6.91 13.01 8.13
C LEU A 312 -8.00 13.79 8.89
N TRP A 313 -9.27 13.50 8.64
CA TRP A 313 -10.41 14.00 9.42
C TRP A 313 -10.45 13.40 10.82
N ARG A 314 -10.08 12.13 11.03
CA ARG A 314 -9.93 11.58 12.38
C ARG A 314 -8.86 12.34 13.14
N SER A 315 -7.68 12.55 12.57
CA SER A 315 -6.57 13.26 13.22
C SER A 315 -6.86 14.75 13.45
N LEU A 316 -7.70 15.37 12.62
CA LEU A 316 -8.07 16.79 12.74
C LEU A 316 -9.35 17.03 13.55
N VAL A 317 -10.30 16.08 13.59
CA VAL A 317 -11.69 16.30 14.04
C VAL A 317 -12.13 15.38 15.19
N THR A 318 -11.43 14.27 15.47
CA THR A 318 -11.77 13.46 16.66
C THR A 318 -11.26 14.08 17.97
N LEU A 319 -11.83 13.59 19.09
CA LEU A 319 -11.50 13.96 20.47
C LEU A 319 -10.02 13.75 20.84
N GLU A 320 -9.29 12.90 20.11
CA GLU A 320 -7.86 12.62 20.33
C GLU A 320 -6.93 13.57 19.52
N GLY A 321 -7.48 14.39 18.61
CA GLY A 321 -6.74 15.35 17.78
C GLY A 321 -7.02 16.82 18.13
N ILE A 322 -6.85 17.72 17.15
CA ILE A 322 -7.09 19.18 17.30
C ILE A 322 -8.61 19.52 17.28
N GLY A 323 -9.46 18.50 17.09
CA GLY A 323 -10.91 18.60 16.96
C GLY A 323 -11.64 19.31 18.10
N PRO A 324 -11.20 19.26 19.38
CA PRO A 324 -11.78 20.05 20.46
C PRO A 324 -11.38 21.54 20.41
N ILE A 325 -10.18 21.85 19.90
CA ILE A 325 -9.60 23.20 19.92
C ILE A 325 -10.30 24.11 18.90
N VAL A 326 -10.79 23.54 17.80
CA VAL A 326 -11.40 24.26 16.68
C VAL A 326 -12.82 24.81 17.02
N PRO A 327 -13.74 24.05 17.64
CA PRO A 327 -14.99 24.57 18.19
C PRO A 327 -14.78 25.51 19.39
N ILE A 328 -13.75 25.28 20.22
CA ILE A 328 -13.43 26.15 21.37
C ILE A 328 -12.91 27.51 20.89
N LEU A 329 -11.97 27.55 19.93
CA LEU A 329 -11.52 28.80 19.28
C LEU A 329 -12.66 29.47 18.52
N GLY A 330 -13.50 28.69 17.83
CA GLY A 330 -14.70 29.18 17.16
C GLY A 330 -15.70 29.82 18.13
N ALA A 331 -15.96 29.19 19.28
CA ALA A 331 -16.83 29.68 20.34
C ALA A 331 -16.24 30.93 21.01
N VAL A 332 -14.94 30.95 21.31
CA VAL A 332 -14.22 32.10 21.91
C VAL A 332 -14.20 33.30 20.96
N LEU A 333 -14.05 33.09 19.65
CA LEU A 333 -14.07 34.15 18.64
C LEU A 333 -15.49 34.67 18.36
N LEU A 334 -16.54 33.82 18.42
CA LEU A 334 -17.94 34.21 18.18
C LEU A 334 -18.64 34.81 19.41
N LEU A 335 -18.32 34.34 20.62
CA LEU A 335 -18.81 34.96 21.87
C LEU A 335 -18.33 36.41 22.01
N ARG A 336 -17.26 36.79 21.30
CA ARG A 336 -16.78 38.17 21.19
C ARG A 336 -17.52 39.05 20.18
N GLN A 337 -18.30 38.51 19.23
CA GLN A 337 -18.82 39.34 18.11
C GLN A 337 -20.34 39.43 17.93
N LYS A 338 -21.19 38.49 18.40
CA LYS A 338 -22.67 38.68 18.45
C LYS A 338 -23.37 37.50 19.14
N LYS A 339 -24.21 37.77 20.16
CA LYS A 339 -25.05 36.74 20.80
C LYS A 339 -26.04 36.14 19.78
N PRO A 340 -26.15 34.80 19.66
CA PRO A 340 -27.15 34.19 18.80
C PRO A 340 -28.57 34.48 19.29
N GLY A 341 -29.51 34.72 18.37
CA GLY A 341 -30.91 34.93 18.71
C GLY A 341 -31.54 33.64 19.23
N ARG A 342 -32.41 33.74 20.25
CA ARG A 342 -33.04 32.61 20.95
C ARG A 342 -33.76 31.63 19.99
N LYS A 343 -34.35 32.15 18.91
CA LYS A 343 -35.02 31.35 17.86
C LYS A 343 -34.04 30.47 17.07
N GLU A 344 -32.89 31.01 16.67
CA GLU A 344 -31.90 30.29 15.85
C GLU A 344 -31.23 29.16 16.65
N ALA A 345 -30.98 29.40 17.94
CA ALA A 345 -30.48 28.37 18.86
C ALA A 345 -31.50 27.23 19.05
N CYS A 346 -32.78 27.55 19.23
CA CYS A 346 -33.83 26.53 19.33
C CYS A 346 -33.97 25.70 18.04
N TRP A 347 -33.88 26.32 16.87
CA TRP A 347 -33.99 25.60 15.59
C TRP A 347 -32.80 24.69 15.31
N ALA A 348 -31.57 25.13 15.64
CA ALA A 348 -30.37 24.30 15.52
C ALA A 348 -30.45 23.05 16.41
N VAL A 349 -30.93 23.21 17.65
CA VAL A 349 -31.15 22.11 18.59
C VAL A 349 -32.26 21.18 18.09
N ALA A 350 -33.38 21.73 17.61
CA ALA A 350 -34.49 20.95 17.09
C ALA A 350 -34.11 20.14 15.84
N SER A 351 -33.40 20.73 14.87
CA SER A 351 -32.94 20.03 13.67
C SER A 351 -31.90 18.95 13.98
N SER A 352 -31.00 19.19 14.94
CA SER A 352 -30.04 18.18 15.40
C SER A 352 -30.76 17.00 16.05
N ALA A 353 -31.79 17.26 16.87
CA ALA A 353 -32.60 16.22 17.48
C ALA A 353 -33.41 15.40 16.44
N ILE A 354 -33.99 16.07 15.43
CA ILE A 354 -34.74 15.41 14.35
C ILE A 354 -33.85 14.49 13.51
N LEU A 355 -32.64 14.93 13.17
CA LEU A 355 -31.69 14.12 12.39
C LEU A 355 -31.18 12.91 13.19
N LEU A 356 -30.91 13.10 14.49
CA LEU A 356 -30.54 12.03 15.42
C LEU A 356 -31.66 10.99 15.57
N LEU A 357 -32.91 11.44 15.65
CA LEU A 357 -34.09 10.56 15.68
C LEU A 357 -34.25 9.78 14.37
N PHE A 358 -34.09 10.43 13.22
CA PHE A 358 -34.22 9.79 11.90
C PHE A 358 -33.14 8.72 11.66
N LEU A 359 -31.90 8.98 12.08
CA LEU A 359 -30.80 8.01 12.00
C LEU A 359 -30.92 6.89 13.05
N GLY A 360 -31.44 7.19 14.24
CA GLY A 360 -31.78 6.17 15.24
C GLY A 360 -32.86 5.20 14.76
N ILE A 361 -33.82 5.70 13.97
CA ILE A 361 -34.86 4.88 13.33
C ILE A 361 -34.28 4.00 12.21
N LEU A 362 -33.34 4.52 11.42
CA LEU A 362 -32.73 3.79 10.30
C LEU A 362 -31.71 2.72 10.74
N TRP A 363 -31.00 2.93 11.85
CA TRP A 363 -29.85 2.09 12.26
C TRP A 363 -29.95 1.47 13.66
N GLY A 364 -31.09 1.59 14.34
CA GLY A 364 -31.34 0.93 15.62
C GLY A 364 -30.68 1.59 16.83
N TYR A 365 -29.42 2.03 16.75
CA TYR A 365 -28.71 2.84 17.78
C TYR A 365 -27.39 3.43 17.23
N PRO A 366 -27.20 4.77 17.15
CA PRO A 366 -25.88 5.33 16.88
C PRO A 366 -25.01 5.35 18.15
N SER A 367 -23.72 4.99 18.03
CA SER A 367 -22.77 5.11 19.14
C SER A 367 -22.62 6.57 19.59
N VAL A 368 -22.31 6.79 20.89
CA VAL A 368 -22.14 8.14 21.48
C VAL A 368 -21.18 9.01 20.66
N GLY A 369 -20.14 8.40 20.08
CA GLY A 369 -19.18 9.07 19.19
C GLY A 369 -19.77 9.57 17.87
N ALA A 370 -20.67 8.80 17.23
CA ALA A 370 -21.34 9.23 16.00
C ALA A 370 -22.32 10.39 16.27
N SER A 371 -23.02 10.35 17.40
CA SER A 371 -23.92 11.43 17.85
C SER A 371 -23.16 12.73 18.15
N LEU A 372 -21.97 12.63 18.77
CA LEU A 372 -21.06 13.76 19.00
C LEU A 372 -20.49 14.32 17.69
N LEU A 373 -20.11 13.47 16.75
CA LEU A 373 -19.58 13.87 15.44
C LEU A 373 -20.62 14.68 14.63
N VAL A 374 -21.88 14.25 14.66
CA VAL A 374 -23.00 14.96 14.01
C VAL A 374 -23.22 16.32 14.68
N LEU A 375 -23.24 16.38 16.01
CA LEU A 375 -23.36 17.65 16.75
C LEU A 375 -22.20 18.60 16.45
N LEU A 376 -20.96 18.10 16.35
CA LEU A 376 -19.77 18.88 16.02
C LEU A 376 -19.83 19.40 14.57
N THR A 377 -20.24 18.54 13.63
CA THR A 377 -20.37 18.89 12.21
C THR A 377 -21.46 19.95 12.00
N TRP A 378 -22.58 19.84 12.71
CA TRP A 378 -23.64 20.85 12.70
C TRP A 378 -23.23 22.14 13.40
N ALA A 379 -22.51 22.06 14.52
CA ALA A 379 -21.95 23.23 15.20
C ALA A 379 -20.98 23.99 14.28
N VAL A 380 -20.11 23.26 13.55
CA VAL A 380 -19.17 23.81 12.56
C VAL A 380 -19.89 24.38 11.34
N ALA A 381 -20.93 23.72 10.82
CA ALA A 381 -21.75 24.24 9.72
C ALA A 381 -22.49 25.53 10.11
N LEU A 382 -23.04 25.60 11.34
CA LEU A 382 -23.61 26.83 11.91
C LEU A 382 -22.55 27.91 12.12
N LEU A 383 -21.36 27.54 12.57
CA LEU A 383 -20.22 28.45 12.74
C LEU A 383 -19.80 29.08 11.41
N LEU A 384 -19.67 28.25 10.37
CA LEU A 384 -19.28 28.65 9.03
C LEU A 384 -20.37 29.45 8.31
N SER A 385 -21.65 29.18 8.60
CA SER A 385 -22.77 29.97 8.07
C SER A 385 -22.77 31.44 8.54
N ARG A 386 -22.04 31.75 9.62
CA ARG A 386 -21.87 33.11 10.16
C ARG A 386 -20.55 33.76 9.74
N LEU A 387 -19.68 33.02 9.07
CA LEU A 387 -18.40 33.51 8.55
C LEU A 387 -18.56 33.89 7.08
N ASN A 388 -18.06 35.05 6.67
CA ASN A 388 -17.96 35.34 5.24
C ASN A 388 -17.07 34.27 4.56
N LEU A 389 -17.43 33.90 3.33
CA LEU A 389 -16.80 32.86 2.49
C LEU A 389 -15.26 32.80 2.61
N LYS A 390 -14.60 33.96 2.59
CA LYS A 390 -13.13 34.09 2.75
C LYS A 390 -12.61 33.52 4.07
N ARG A 391 -13.30 33.78 5.18
CA ARG A 391 -12.92 33.30 6.52
C ARG A 391 -13.22 31.81 6.70
N GLY A 392 -14.30 31.31 6.09
CA GLY A 392 -14.61 29.88 6.07
C GLY A 392 -13.57 29.07 5.28
N PHE A 393 -13.15 29.58 4.11
CA PHE A 393 -12.04 29.00 3.36
C PHE A 393 -10.74 29.01 4.16
N LEU A 394 -10.38 30.15 4.77
CA LEU A 394 -9.16 30.26 5.58
C LEU A 394 -9.16 29.24 6.72
N PHE A 395 -10.29 29.05 7.38
CA PHE A 395 -10.42 28.11 8.49
C PHE A 395 -10.17 26.65 8.08
N LEU A 396 -10.60 26.27 6.87
CA LEU A 396 -10.39 24.92 6.32
C LEU A 396 -8.96 24.73 5.81
N PHE A 397 -8.38 25.76 5.20
CA PHE A 397 -7.09 25.66 4.50
C PHE A 397 -5.87 25.94 5.39
N LEU A 398 -5.98 26.87 6.35
CA LEU A 398 -4.83 27.38 7.11
C LEU A 398 -4.22 26.34 8.07
N PRO A 399 -5.00 25.54 8.82
CA PRO A 399 -4.41 24.53 9.71
C PRO A 399 -3.57 23.46 8.99
N PRO A 400 -4.05 22.78 7.94
CA PRO A 400 -3.24 21.77 7.25
C PRO A 400 -2.04 22.38 6.51
N SER A 401 -2.18 23.59 5.95
CA SER A 401 -1.07 24.28 5.28
C SER A 401 0.04 24.71 6.25
N LEU A 402 -0.30 25.14 7.47
CA LEU A 402 0.66 25.48 8.52
C LEU A 402 1.45 24.26 8.97
N VAL A 403 0.78 23.13 9.25
CA VAL A 403 1.42 21.89 9.71
C VAL A 403 2.45 21.40 8.70
N VAL A 404 2.09 21.36 7.41
CA VAL A 404 2.99 20.89 6.35
C VAL A 404 4.13 21.88 6.10
N SER A 405 3.88 23.18 6.25
CA SER A 405 4.93 24.21 6.15
C SER A 405 5.92 24.12 7.30
N LEU A 406 5.46 23.84 8.52
CA LEU A 406 6.32 23.59 9.68
C LEU A 406 7.12 22.29 9.51
N ALA A 407 6.51 21.24 8.96
CA ALA A 407 7.21 19.99 8.65
C ALA A 407 8.32 20.19 7.61
N LEU A 408 8.10 21.02 6.58
CA LEU A 408 9.13 21.40 5.60
C LEU A 408 10.29 22.17 6.27
N LEU A 409 9.96 23.17 7.09
CA LEU A 409 10.95 23.98 7.80
C LEU A 409 11.78 23.16 8.80
N ALA A 410 11.18 22.15 9.41
CA ALA A 410 11.83 21.24 10.34
C ALA A 410 12.58 20.08 9.63
N GLY A 411 12.58 20.02 8.30
CA GLY A 411 13.28 19.00 7.52
C GLY A 411 12.56 17.64 7.44
N TYR A 412 11.33 17.54 7.95
CA TYR A 412 10.51 16.32 7.92
C TYR A 412 9.74 16.12 6.61
N ALA A 413 9.75 17.12 5.71
CA ALA A 413 9.07 17.08 4.42
C ALA A 413 9.97 17.63 3.32
N THR A 414 9.84 17.08 2.10
CA THR A 414 10.50 17.62 0.91
C THR A 414 9.68 18.78 0.32
N LEU A 415 10.33 19.63 -0.48
CA LEU A 415 9.65 20.71 -1.19
C LEU A 415 8.54 20.19 -2.10
N SER A 416 8.77 19.06 -2.79
CA SER A 416 7.78 18.42 -3.65
C SER A 416 6.56 17.93 -2.86
N TYR A 417 6.78 17.29 -1.70
CA TYR A 417 5.70 16.88 -0.80
C TYR A 417 4.93 18.06 -0.23
N TRP A 418 5.61 19.17 0.08
CA TRP A 418 4.99 20.41 0.54
C TRP A 418 4.09 21.03 -0.54
N VAL A 419 4.59 21.19 -1.78
CA VAL A 419 3.81 21.73 -2.91
C VAL A 419 2.57 20.87 -3.17
N PHE A 420 2.76 19.55 -3.21
CA PHE A 420 1.69 18.59 -3.46
C PHE A 420 0.62 18.67 -2.36
N THR A 421 1.03 18.63 -1.10
CA THR A 421 0.08 18.62 0.03
C THR A 421 -0.67 19.96 0.16
N LEU A 422 -0.04 21.10 -0.18
CA LEU A 422 -0.72 22.39 -0.27
C LEU A 422 -1.80 22.40 -1.36
N PHE A 423 -1.49 21.85 -2.53
CA PHE A 423 -2.45 21.74 -3.63
C PHE A 423 -3.65 20.85 -3.27
N VAL A 424 -3.41 19.70 -2.65
CA VAL A 424 -4.47 18.82 -2.15
C VAL A 424 -5.29 19.49 -1.06
N SER A 425 -4.65 20.14 -0.09
CA SER A 425 -5.34 20.89 0.98
C SER A 425 -6.25 21.99 0.42
N LEU A 426 -5.80 22.67 -0.64
CA LEU A 426 -6.59 23.68 -1.35
C LEU A 426 -7.84 23.05 -1.97
N LEU A 427 -7.68 21.97 -2.74
CA LEU A 427 -8.79 21.27 -3.41
C LEU A 427 -9.82 20.74 -2.41
N VAL A 428 -9.36 20.10 -1.33
CA VAL A 428 -10.22 19.56 -0.28
C VAL A 428 -10.97 20.69 0.44
N SER A 429 -10.28 21.79 0.76
CA SER A 429 -10.91 22.96 1.39
C SER A 429 -11.99 23.57 0.51
N LEU A 430 -11.75 23.69 -0.80
CA LEU A 430 -12.74 24.20 -1.76
C LEU A 430 -13.93 23.25 -1.89
N PHE A 431 -13.68 21.94 -1.97
CA PHE A 431 -14.72 20.93 -2.07
C PHE A 431 -15.63 20.92 -0.83
N ILE A 432 -15.04 20.88 0.37
CA ILE A 432 -15.78 20.92 1.64
C ILE A 432 -16.57 22.22 1.77
N LEU A 433 -15.96 23.36 1.43
CA LEU A 433 -16.65 24.65 1.45
C LEU A 433 -17.85 24.67 0.50
N GLY A 434 -17.70 24.11 -0.71
CA GLY A 434 -18.79 23.97 -1.68
C GLY A 434 -19.93 23.09 -1.17
N LEU A 435 -19.59 21.95 -0.55
CA LEU A 435 -20.55 21.01 0.02
C LEU A 435 -21.33 21.65 1.18
N LEU A 436 -20.65 22.35 2.08
CA LEU A 436 -21.26 23.08 3.19
C LEU A 436 -22.17 24.21 2.71
N LEU A 437 -21.78 24.97 1.68
CA LEU A 437 -22.61 26.02 1.08
C LEU A 437 -23.86 25.43 0.40
N GLY A 438 -23.72 24.30 -0.30
CA GLY A 438 -24.83 23.57 -0.90
C GLY A 438 -25.84 23.10 0.14
N MET A 439 -25.36 22.50 1.23
CA MET A 439 -26.20 22.06 2.34
C MET A 439 -26.90 23.23 3.04
N TYR A 440 -26.20 24.34 3.27
CA TYR A 440 -26.81 25.54 3.88
C TYR A 440 -27.93 26.12 3.02
N ARG A 441 -27.74 26.18 1.69
CA ARG A 441 -28.78 26.64 0.76
C ARG A 441 -29.98 25.69 0.75
N ALA A 442 -29.75 24.37 0.71
CA ALA A 442 -30.82 23.39 0.81
C ALA A 442 -31.60 23.55 2.12
N PHE A 443 -30.90 23.79 3.24
CA PHE A 443 -31.53 24.04 4.54
C PHE A 443 -32.37 25.32 4.56
N GLN A 444 -31.90 26.43 3.96
CA GLN A 444 -32.71 27.64 3.86
C GLN A 444 -33.99 27.43 3.05
N MET A 445 -33.91 26.68 1.94
CA MET A 445 -35.09 26.36 1.12
C MET A 445 -36.10 25.53 1.89
N VAL A 446 -35.65 24.51 2.62
CA VAL A 446 -36.52 23.67 3.46
C VAL A 446 -37.13 24.49 4.59
N SER A 447 -36.34 25.30 5.31
CA SER A 447 -36.85 26.14 6.39
C SER A 447 -37.83 27.20 5.94
N ALA A 448 -37.71 27.70 4.70
CA ALA A 448 -38.66 28.65 4.12
C ALA A 448 -39.98 27.97 3.73
N ALA A 449 -39.95 26.70 3.32
CA ALA A 449 -41.14 25.92 3.01
C ALA A 449 -41.99 25.53 4.24
N PHE A 450 -41.40 25.60 5.44
CA PHE A 450 -42.06 25.34 6.73
C PHE A 450 -42.46 26.62 7.49
N ARG A 451 -42.33 27.80 6.87
CA ARG A 451 -42.92 29.06 7.34
C ARG A 451 -44.14 29.39 6.51
#